data_AF-A0A2H3KSZ1-F1
#
_entry.id   AF-A0A2H3KSZ1-F1
#
_cell.length_a   1.000
_cell.length_b   1.000
_cell.length_c   1.000
_cell.angle_alpha   90.00
_cell.angle_beta   90.00
_cell.angle_gamma   90.00
#
_symmetry.space_group_name_H-M   'P 1'
#
loop_
_entity.id
_entity.type
_entity.pdbx_description
1 polymer ?
#
loop_
_entity_poly.entity_id
_entity_poly.type
_entity_poly.pdbx_seq_one_letter_code
_entity_poly.pdbx_strand_id
1 'polypeptide(L)'
;MKYFSIVYLVLFCALHSFSQKKKQIPKPTLNLIAKADPAKAAIIKDNLYFFILNKTVNDTIFIKKMDAILPIDAAITPFNANGTKLYLLTWAEKSTTKTNLKSEDKTLKYFYILEENTSKIVFSNIQLTNIIIEKVFLDQNKNASETQTRSRKEGFECILNPDGTITQKTTKQVNILKYNAVTSSFVSSNKK
;
A
#
# COMPACT_ATOMS: atom_id res chain seq x y z
N MET A 1 69.40 18.63 -26.61
CA MET A 1 68.17 19.28 -26.12
C MET A 1 67.10 19.37 -27.22
N LYS A 2 66.53 18.23 -27.66
CA LYS A 2 65.44 18.21 -28.66
C LYS A 2 64.27 17.27 -28.30
N TYR A 3 64.42 16.44 -27.27
CA TYR A 3 63.36 15.53 -26.81
C TYR A 3 62.55 16.06 -25.61
N PHE A 4 63.01 17.13 -24.95
CA PHE A 4 62.30 17.71 -23.80
C PHE A 4 61.07 18.54 -24.20
N SER A 5 60.99 19.04 -25.44
CA SER A 5 59.86 19.84 -25.92
C SER A 5 58.66 19.02 -26.40
N ILE A 6 58.85 17.73 -26.71
CA ILE A 6 57.76 16.85 -27.18
C ILE A 6 56.94 16.29 -26.00
N VAL A 7 57.57 16.07 -24.85
CA VAL A 7 56.89 15.53 -23.66
C VAL A 7 55.91 16.55 -23.04
N TYR A 8 56.20 17.85 -23.16
CA TYR A 8 55.34 18.89 -22.59
C TYR A 8 54.06 19.15 -23.41
N LEU A 9 54.08 18.90 -24.73
CA LEU A 9 52.95 19.13 -25.62
C LEU A 9 51.86 18.03 -25.49
N VAL A 10 52.23 16.81 -25.12
CA VAL A 10 51.28 15.70 -24.95
C VAL A 10 50.54 15.78 -23.60
N LEU A 11 51.12 16.45 -22.58
CA LEU A 11 50.49 16.58 -21.27
C LEU A 11 49.32 17.59 -21.23
N PHE A 12 49.22 18.50 -22.20
CA PHE A 12 48.17 19.54 -22.21
C PHE A 12 46.85 19.10 -22.86
N CYS A 13 46.83 18.01 -23.63
CA CYS A 13 45.63 17.56 -24.35
C CYS A 13 44.67 16.70 -23.50
N ALA A 14 45.07 16.26 -22.30
CA ALA A 14 44.27 15.34 -21.48
C ALA A 14 43.27 16.00 -20.52
N LEU A 15 43.21 17.34 -20.45
CA LEU A 15 42.36 18.05 -19.48
C LEU A 15 40.99 18.49 -19.99
N HIS A 16 40.60 18.12 -21.21
CA HIS A 16 39.23 18.31 -21.68
C HIS A 16 38.32 17.22 -21.11
N SER A 17 38.08 17.30 -19.80
CA SER A 17 37.01 16.58 -19.14
C SER A 17 35.71 16.97 -19.82
N PHE A 18 35.09 16.02 -20.53
CA PHE A 18 33.75 16.17 -21.08
C PHE A 18 32.78 16.52 -19.94
N SER A 19 32.50 17.82 -19.76
CA SER A 19 31.42 18.30 -18.92
C SER A 19 30.10 18.01 -19.62
N GLN A 20 29.72 16.73 -19.64
CA GLN A 20 28.34 16.36 -19.89
C GLN A 20 27.55 16.91 -18.70
N LYS A 21 26.90 18.08 -18.89
CA LYS A 21 25.82 18.51 -18.00
C LYS A 21 24.88 17.33 -17.90
N LYS A 22 24.90 16.62 -16.75
CA LYS A 22 23.98 15.51 -16.51
C LYS A 22 22.59 16.06 -16.80
N LYS A 23 21.93 15.53 -17.84
CA LYS A 23 20.52 15.81 -18.09
C LYS A 23 19.82 15.61 -16.75
N GLN A 24 19.20 16.65 -16.24
CA GLN A 24 18.45 16.59 -15.00
C GLN A 24 17.35 15.54 -15.25
N ILE A 25 17.56 14.34 -14.73
CA ILE A 25 16.57 13.27 -14.79
C ILE A 25 15.35 13.84 -14.06
N PRO A 26 14.18 13.95 -14.70
CA PRO A 26 12.98 14.42 -14.03
C PRO A 26 12.79 13.59 -12.77
N LYS A 27 12.79 14.25 -11.60
CA LYS A 27 12.48 13.56 -10.35
C LYS A 27 11.08 12.95 -10.53
N PRO A 28 10.90 11.65 -10.27
CA PRO A 28 9.60 11.04 -10.39
C PRO A 28 8.60 11.78 -9.50
N THR A 29 7.43 12.11 -10.05
CA THR A 29 6.35 12.75 -9.32
C THR A 29 5.93 11.84 -8.17
N LEU A 30 6.12 12.33 -6.94
CA LEU A 30 5.75 11.63 -5.72
C LEU A 30 4.28 11.97 -5.39
N ASN A 31 3.37 11.03 -5.58
CA ASN A 31 1.97 11.21 -5.21
C ASN A 31 1.78 10.72 -3.77
N LEU A 32 1.94 11.61 -2.80
CA LEU A 32 1.74 11.30 -1.37
C LEU A 32 0.26 11.01 -1.10
N ILE A 33 -0.04 9.85 -0.52
CA ILE A 33 -1.42 9.45 -0.19
C ILE A 33 -1.71 9.47 1.31
N ALA A 34 -0.70 9.31 2.16
CA ALA A 34 -0.84 9.39 3.62
C ALA A 34 0.49 9.75 4.30
N LYS A 35 0.42 10.34 5.50
CA LYS A 35 1.58 10.75 6.31
C LYS A 35 1.29 10.64 7.80
N ALA A 36 2.22 10.10 8.56
CA ALA A 36 2.28 10.16 10.02
C ALA A 36 3.76 10.15 10.44
N ASP A 37 4.32 11.31 10.76
CA ASP A 37 5.78 11.50 10.95
C ASP A 37 6.38 10.48 11.94
N PRO A 38 7.49 9.76 11.60
CA PRO A 38 8.33 9.86 10.39
C PRO A 38 7.84 9.09 9.13
N ALA A 39 6.70 8.41 9.19
CA ALA A 39 6.19 7.56 8.13
C ALA A 39 5.38 8.30 7.04
N LYS A 40 5.46 7.82 5.80
CA LYS A 40 4.74 8.33 4.62
C LYS A 40 4.37 7.19 3.68
N ALA A 41 3.24 7.30 2.99
CA ALA A 41 2.86 6.39 1.92
C ALA A 41 2.66 7.19 0.63
N ALA A 42 3.27 6.74 -0.46
CA ALA A 42 3.20 7.44 -1.74
C ALA A 42 3.25 6.50 -2.93
N ILE A 43 2.64 6.94 -4.03
CA ILE A 43 2.67 6.25 -5.32
C ILE A 43 3.79 6.85 -6.16
N ILE A 44 4.66 5.98 -6.69
CA ILE A 44 5.75 6.32 -7.60
C ILE A 44 5.68 5.37 -8.78
N LYS A 45 5.42 5.90 -9.99
CA LYS A 45 5.35 5.11 -11.23
C LYS A 45 4.48 3.85 -11.07
N ASP A 46 3.24 4.05 -10.65
CA ASP A 46 2.23 3.00 -10.45
C ASP A 46 2.58 1.95 -9.39
N ASN A 47 3.50 2.24 -8.47
CA ASN A 47 3.78 1.39 -7.32
C ASN A 47 3.52 2.16 -6.03
N LEU A 48 2.79 1.55 -5.12
CA LEU A 48 2.60 2.05 -3.78
C LEU A 48 3.77 1.64 -2.91
N TYR A 49 4.41 2.65 -2.31
CA TYR A 49 5.51 2.49 -1.37
C TYR A 49 5.15 3.08 -0.01
N PHE A 50 5.71 2.48 1.03
CA PHE A 50 5.75 3.02 2.39
C PHE A 50 7.18 3.42 2.73
N PHE A 51 7.33 4.60 3.32
CA PHE A 51 8.60 5.19 3.67
C PHE A 51 8.64 5.43 5.17
N ILE A 52 9.76 5.11 5.80
CA ILE A 52 10.04 5.48 7.19
C ILE A 52 11.31 6.33 7.19
N LEU A 53 11.15 7.62 7.50
CA LEU A 53 12.23 8.60 7.45
C LEU A 53 12.89 8.72 8.82
N ASN A 54 13.79 7.79 9.12
CA ASN A 54 14.52 7.80 10.38
C ASN A 54 15.79 8.64 10.19
N LYS A 55 16.29 9.31 11.24
CA LYS A 55 17.49 10.16 11.15
C LYS A 55 18.75 9.40 10.66
N THR A 56 18.76 8.07 10.78
CA THR A 56 19.89 7.20 10.45
C THR A 56 19.71 6.41 9.14
N VAL A 57 18.48 6.00 8.78
CA VAL A 57 18.19 5.22 7.57
C VAL A 57 16.81 5.61 7.02
N ASN A 58 16.73 5.86 5.71
CA ASN A 58 15.46 6.03 5.02
C ASN A 58 15.04 4.68 4.45
N ASP A 59 14.09 4.04 5.10
CA ASP A 59 13.60 2.75 4.63
C ASP A 59 12.45 2.92 3.64
N THR A 60 12.48 2.11 2.59
CA THR A 60 11.46 2.08 1.54
C THR A 60 10.94 0.66 1.38
N ILE A 61 9.64 0.50 1.53
CA ILE A 61 8.95 -0.78 1.50
C ILE A 61 7.96 -0.76 0.35
N PHE A 62 8.12 -1.69 -0.60
CA PHE A 62 7.13 -1.91 -1.65
C PHE A 62 5.88 -2.56 -1.06
N ILE A 63 4.71 -1.97 -1.30
CA ILE A 63 3.43 -2.47 -0.77
C ILE A 63 2.66 -3.24 -1.85
N LYS A 64 2.39 -2.58 -2.97
CA LYS A 64 1.54 -3.10 -4.04
C LYS A 64 1.85 -2.37 -5.35
N LYS A 65 1.75 -3.10 -6.47
CA LYS A 65 1.64 -2.49 -7.79
C LYS A 65 0.21 -1.97 -7.98
N MET A 66 0.06 -0.70 -8.27
CA MET A 66 -1.21 -0.06 -8.52
C MET A 66 -1.77 -0.49 -9.88
N ASP A 67 -3.06 -0.74 -9.88
CA ASP A 67 -3.85 -0.87 -11.10
C ASP A 67 -4.39 0.53 -11.46
N ALA A 68 -5.34 0.63 -12.40
CA ALA A 68 -5.92 1.92 -12.78
C ALA A 68 -6.70 2.61 -11.63
N ILE A 69 -7.05 1.88 -10.57
CA ILE A 69 -7.82 2.39 -9.43
C ILE A 69 -6.86 3.01 -8.42
N LEU A 70 -7.06 4.30 -8.13
CA LEU A 70 -6.27 5.02 -7.13
C LEU A 70 -6.77 4.75 -5.71
N PRO A 71 -5.88 4.72 -4.70
CA PRO A 71 -6.27 4.62 -3.30
C PRO A 71 -7.06 5.84 -2.86
N ILE A 72 -8.10 5.60 -2.07
CA ILE A 72 -8.86 6.62 -1.35
C ILE A 72 -8.82 6.32 0.14
N ASP A 73 -9.16 7.33 0.97
CA ASP A 73 -9.23 7.19 2.42
C ASP A 73 -7.96 6.59 3.05
N ALA A 74 -6.80 6.92 2.47
CA ALA A 74 -5.52 6.38 2.91
C ALA A 74 -5.09 7.03 4.23
N ALA A 75 -4.71 6.20 5.22
CA ALA A 75 -4.30 6.65 6.54
C ALA A 75 -3.16 5.81 7.10
N ILE A 76 -2.27 6.45 7.85
CA ILE A 76 -1.21 5.78 8.63
C ILE A 76 -1.51 6.02 10.11
N THR A 77 -1.69 4.93 10.85
CA THR A 77 -1.92 4.97 12.30
C THR A 77 -0.71 4.35 13.01
N PRO A 78 0.13 5.15 13.68
CA PRO A 78 1.18 4.63 14.56
C PRO A 78 0.56 3.98 15.79
N PHE A 79 1.13 2.85 16.24
CA PHE A 79 0.71 2.19 17.47
C PHE A 79 1.85 1.37 18.07
N ASN A 80 1.67 0.93 19.30
CA ASN A 80 2.62 0.04 19.97
C ASN A 80 1.96 -1.33 20.21
N ALA A 81 2.70 -2.40 19.97
CA ALA A 81 2.29 -3.75 20.31
C ALA A 81 3.46 -4.49 20.94
N ASN A 82 3.27 -5.00 22.16
CA ASN A 82 4.31 -5.71 22.92
C ASN A 82 5.65 -4.94 23.00
N GLY A 83 5.59 -3.62 23.22
CA GLY A 83 6.77 -2.74 23.31
C GLY A 83 7.40 -2.36 21.96
N THR A 84 6.94 -2.92 20.83
CA THR A 84 7.42 -2.58 19.49
C THR A 84 6.52 -1.54 18.83
N LYS A 85 7.13 -0.49 18.27
CA LYS A 85 6.44 0.54 17.50
C LYS A 85 6.18 0.06 16.08
N LEU A 86 4.91 0.14 15.68
CA LEU A 86 4.38 -0.33 14.40
C LEU A 86 3.55 0.77 13.74
N TYR A 87 3.34 0.64 12.43
CA TYR A 87 2.48 1.52 11.65
C TYR A 87 1.43 0.71 10.91
N LEU A 88 0.16 1.04 11.09
CA LEU A 88 -0.94 0.51 10.29
C LEU A 88 -1.21 1.45 9.12
N LEU A 89 -0.91 1.00 7.91
CA LEU A 89 -1.35 1.63 6.66
C LEU A 89 -2.71 1.05 6.26
N THR A 90 -3.69 1.91 6.03
CA THR A 90 -4.99 1.55 5.46
C THR A 90 -5.30 2.39 4.25
N TRP A 91 -6.05 1.83 3.30
CA TRP A 91 -6.68 2.55 2.20
C TRP A 91 -7.85 1.73 1.65
N ALA A 92 -8.68 2.36 0.83
CA ALA A 92 -9.72 1.70 0.06
C ALA A 92 -9.52 1.87 -1.45
N GLU A 93 -10.00 0.90 -2.21
CA GLU A 93 -10.12 0.95 -3.67
C GLU A 93 -11.59 0.71 -4.02
N LYS A 94 -12.18 1.63 -4.79
CA LYS A 94 -13.58 1.54 -5.24
C LYS A 94 -13.65 1.33 -6.74
N SER A 95 -14.50 0.41 -7.15
CA SER A 95 -14.85 0.20 -8.56
C SER A 95 -16.35 -0.02 -8.70
N THR A 96 -16.89 0.53 -9.78
CA THR A 96 -18.30 0.40 -10.13
C THR A 96 -18.41 -0.18 -11.52
N THR A 97 -19.20 -1.24 -11.67
CA THR A 97 -19.56 -1.81 -12.97
C THR A 97 -21.06 -1.67 -13.15
N LYS A 98 -21.49 -1.02 -14.22
CA LYS A 98 -22.92 -0.78 -14.49
C LYS A 98 -23.30 -1.29 -15.87
N THR A 99 -24.45 -1.94 -15.93
CA THR A 99 -25.17 -2.37 -17.13
C THR A 99 -26.63 -1.92 -17.03
N ASN A 100 -27.42 -2.13 -18.07
CA ASN A 100 -28.85 -1.80 -18.06
C ASN A 100 -29.67 -2.61 -17.04
N LEU A 101 -29.18 -3.79 -16.63
CA LEU A 101 -29.91 -4.68 -15.72
C LEU A 101 -29.27 -4.80 -14.34
N LYS A 102 -28.04 -4.31 -14.18
CA LYS A 102 -27.24 -4.62 -13.00
C LYS A 102 -26.19 -3.56 -12.75
N SER A 103 -26.02 -3.19 -11.48
CA SER A 103 -24.92 -2.38 -10.96
C SER A 103 -24.18 -3.16 -9.88
N GLU A 104 -22.86 -3.18 -9.91
CA GLU A 104 -22.00 -3.72 -8.85
C GLU A 104 -21.05 -2.63 -8.36
N ASP A 105 -21.11 -2.29 -7.08
CA ASP A 105 -20.19 -1.40 -6.40
C ASP A 105 -19.28 -2.21 -5.47
N LYS A 106 -18.01 -2.32 -5.85
CA LYS A 106 -16.98 -3.06 -5.10
C LYS A 106 -16.09 -2.09 -4.36
N THR A 107 -15.94 -2.32 -3.06
CA THR A 107 -14.98 -1.62 -2.20
C THR A 107 -14.03 -2.66 -1.59
N LEU A 108 -12.76 -2.57 -1.94
CA LEU A 108 -11.68 -3.30 -1.28
C LEU A 108 -11.05 -2.39 -0.22
N LYS A 109 -10.94 -2.87 1.02
CA LYS A 109 -10.18 -2.20 2.08
C LYS A 109 -8.93 -2.99 2.39
N TYR A 110 -7.80 -2.30 2.39
CA TYR A 110 -6.48 -2.87 2.64
C TYR A 110 -5.98 -2.44 4.01
N PHE A 111 -5.32 -3.36 4.69
CA PHE A 111 -4.68 -3.14 5.98
C PHE A 111 -3.29 -3.77 5.92
N TYR A 112 -2.25 -2.97 6.14
CA TYR A 112 -0.87 -3.42 6.17
C TYR A 112 -0.23 -2.90 7.44
N ILE A 113 0.38 -3.78 8.22
CA ILE A 113 1.14 -3.39 9.41
C ILE A 113 2.61 -3.54 9.11
N LEU A 114 3.34 -2.46 9.37
CA LEU A 114 4.76 -2.35 9.11
C LEU A 114 5.51 -2.09 10.41
N GLU A 115 6.68 -2.71 10.52
CA GLU A 115 7.56 -2.54 11.66
C GLU A 115 8.63 -1.49 11.37
N GLU A 116 8.86 -0.59 12.33
CA GLU A 116 9.73 0.58 12.15
C GLU A 116 11.21 0.23 11.92
N ASN A 117 11.70 -0.84 12.56
CA ASN A 117 13.14 -1.15 12.59
C ASN A 117 13.59 -2.15 11.52
N THR A 118 12.69 -3.03 11.09
CA THR A 118 13.02 -4.13 10.17
C THR A 118 12.47 -3.90 8.77
N SER A 119 11.71 -2.82 8.57
CA SER A 119 11.11 -2.44 7.29
C SER A 119 10.41 -3.60 6.60
N LYS A 120 9.68 -4.35 7.42
CA LYS A 120 8.98 -5.57 7.06
C LYS A 120 7.48 -5.37 7.25
N ILE A 121 6.72 -5.93 6.32
CA ILE A 121 5.27 -6.11 6.48
C ILE A 121 5.07 -7.31 7.41
N VAL A 122 4.54 -7.06 8.61
CA VAL A 122 4.36 -8.08 9.65
C VAL A 122 2.93 -8.63 9.69
N PHE A 123 2.00 -7.97 9.00
CA PHE A 123 0.63 -8.41 8.81
C PHE A 123 -0.01 -7.71 7.61
N SER A 124 -0.90 -8.42 6.91
CA SER A 124 -1.76 -7.86 5.88
C SER A 124 -3.17 -8.46 5.93
N ASN A 125 -4.17 -7.66 5.57
CA ASN A 125 -5.55 -8.09 5.44
C ASN A 125 -6.25 -7.31 4.32
N ILE A 126 -7.12 -7.99 3.58
CA ILE A 126 -7.96 -7.38 2.55
C ILE A 126 -9.41 -7.78 2.85
N GLN A 127 -10.29 -6.78 2.83
CA GLN A 127 -11.73 -6.96 2.99
C GLN A 127 -12.44 -6.46 1.73
N LEU A 128 -13.27 -7.30 1.12
CA LEU A 128 -14.15 -6.91 0.02
C LEU A 128 -15.56 -6.67 0.55
N THR A 129 -16.18 -5.57 0.13
CA THR A 129 -17.63 -5.36 0.19
C THR A 129 -18.12 -5.12 -1.24
N ASN A 130 -19.10 -5.92 -1.67
CA ASN A 130 -19.73 -5.80 -2.98
C ASN A 130 -21.22 -5.57 -2.79
N ILE A 131 -21.71 -4.40 -3.22
CA ILE A 131 -23.12 -4.06 -3.24
C ILE A 131 -23.62 -4.23 -4.66
N ILE A 132 -24.60 -5.11 -4.83
CA ILE A 132 -25.15 -5.51 -6.12
C ILE A 132 -26.61 -5.07 -6.17
N ILE A 133 -26.96 -4.27 -7.17
CA ILE A 133 -28.33 -3.85 -7.47
C ILE A 133 -28.72 -4.44 -8.82
N GLU A 134 -29.74 -5.29 -8.84
CA GLU A 134 -30.19 -6.03 -10.03
C GLU A 134 -31.66 -5.75 -10.32
N LYS A 135 -31.97 -5.45 -11.58
CA LYS A 135 -33.33 -5.43 -12.12
C LYS A 135 -33.69 -6.87 -12.50
N VAL A 136 -34.64 -7.45 -11.78
CA VAL A 136 -35.12 -8.83 -12.01
C VAL A 136 -36.51 -8.76 -12.62
N PHE A 137 -36.71 -9.40 -13.77
CA PHE A 137 -38.01 -9.50 -14.41
C PHE A 137 -38.84 -10.60 -13.76
N LEU A 138 -40.12 -10.32 -13.51
CA LEU A 138 -41.04 -11.23 -12.85
C LEU A 138 -41.77 -12.16 -13.82
N ASP A 139 -41.74 -11.83 -15.11
CA ASP A 139 -42.33 -12.61 -16.20
C ASP A 139 -41.37 -12.72 -17.40
N GLN A 140 -41.59 -13.74 -18.23
CA GLN A 140 -40.76 -14.02 -19.40
C GLN A 140 -40.83 -12.91 -20.46
N ASN A 141 -41.94 -12.18 -20.54
CA ASN A 141 -42.16 -11.09 -21.48
C ASN A 141 -41.53 -9.77 -20.99
N LYS A 142 -40.94 -9.75 -19.79
CA LYS A 142 -40.29 -8.59 -19.16
C LYS A 142 -41.23 -7.39 -18.96
N ASN A 143 -42.53 -7.64 -18.80
CA ASN A 143 -43.54 -6.60 -18.61
C ASN A 143 -43.54 -6.05 -17.18
N ALA A 144 -43.19 -6.88 -16.21
CA ALA A 144 -43.02 -6.51 -14.81
C ALA A 144 -41.58 -6.79 -14.34
N SER A 145 -41.06 -5.91 -13.49
CA SER A 145 -39.74 -6.08 -12.89
C SER A 145 -39.70 -5.49 -11.49
N GLU A 146 -38.79 -6.01 -10.67
CA GLU A 146 -38.43 -5.45 -9.39
C GLU A 146 -36.94 -5.15 -9.32
N THR A 147 -36.55 -4.35 -8.32
CA THR A 147 -35.15 -4.07 -8.02
C THR A 147 -34.75 -4.86 -6.78
N GLN A 148 -33.77 -5.75 -6.92
CA GLN A 148 -33.19 -6.50 -5.82
C GLN A 148 -31.84 -5.90 -5.44
N THR A 149 -31.61 -5.71 -4.14
CA THR A 149 -30.30 -5.29 -3.61
C THR A 149 -29.71 -6.43 -2.78
N ARG A 150 -28.45 -6.76 -3.04
CA ARG A 150 -27.70 -7.79 -2.32
C ARG A 150 -26.34 -7.24 -1.91
N SER A 151 -25.89 -7.54 -0.70
CA SER A 151 -24.54 -7.20 -0.23
C SER A 151 -23.76 -8.48 0.04
N ARG A 152 -22.54 -8.57 -0.51
CA ARG A 152 -21.59 -9.64 -0.22
C ARG A 152 -20.36 -9.06 0.45
N LYS A 153 -19.90 -9.71 1.52
CA LYS A 153 -18.65 -9.38 2.20
C LYS A 153 -17.72 -10.59 2.11
N GLU A 154 -16.47 -10.36 1.75
CA GLU A 154 -15.44 -11.41 1.67
C GLU A 154 -14.18 -10.95 2.40
N GLY A 155 -13.39 -11.90 2.89
CA GLY A 155 -12.27 -11.64 3.80
C GLY A 155 -12.71 -11.37 5.24
N PHE A 156 -11.75 -10.98 6.08
CA PHE A 156 -12.00 -10.63 7.47
C PHE A 156 -12.13 -9.11 7.62
N GLU A 157 -13.14 -8.65 8.35
CA GLU A 157 -13.16 -7.32 8.93
C GLU A 157 -11.97 -7.19 9.89
N CYS A 158 -11.16 -6.15 9.76
CA CYS A 158 -9.93 -5.95 10.51
C CYS A 158 -10.05 -4.73 11.42
N ILE A 159 -9.76 -4.91 12.71
CA ILE A 159 -9.82 -3.86 13.72
C ILE A 159 -8.49 -3.85 14.49
N LEU A 160 -7.86 -2.68 14.57
CA LEU A 160 -6.74 -2.43 15.47
C LEU A 160 -7.29 -2.02 16.83
N ASN A 161 -7.00 -2.81 17.86
CA ASN A 161 -7.41 -2.54 19.22
C ASN A 161 -6.43 -1.57 19.92
N PRO A 162 -6.87 -0.84 20.96
CA PRO A 162 -6.00 0.07 21.71
C PRO A 162 -4.78 -0.59 22.35
N ASP A 163 -4.84 -1.89 22.65
CA ASP A 163 -3.74 -2.68 23.22
C ASP A 163 -2.72 -3.16 22.18
N GLY A 164 -2.91 -2.78 20.90
CA GLY A 164 -2.05 -3.18 19.79
C GLY A 164 -2.35 -4.56 19.21
N THR A 165 -3.40 -5.24 19.67
CA THR A 165 -3.86 -6.51 19.06
C THR A 165 -4.71 -6.24 17.81
N ILE A 166 -4.79 -7.24 16.94
CA ILE A 166 -5.64 -7.20 15.74
C ILE A 166 -6.80 -8.17 15.92
N THR A 167 -8.02 -7.67 15.78
CA THR A 167 -9.20 -8.50 15.67
C THR A 167 -9.57 -8.68 14.20
N GLN A 168 -9.62 -9.93 13.75
CA GLN A 168 -10.17 -10.33 12.46
C GLN A 168 -11.52 -10.98 12.67
N LYS A 169 -12.57 -10.46 12.01
CA LYS A 169 -13.95 -10.91 12.19
C LYS A 169 -14.62 -11.27 10.88
N THR A 170 -15.36 -12.38 10.90
CA THR A 170 -16.43 -12.68 9.94
C THR A 170 -17.72 -12.93 10.71
N THR A 171 -18.81 -13.24 10.00
CA THR A 171 -20.07 -13.66 10.63
C THR A 171 -19.92 -14.94 11.47
N LYS A 172 -18.93 -15.80 11.16
CA LYS A 172 -18.77 -17.13 11.78
C LYS A 172 -17.58 -17.25 12.72
N GLN A 173 -16.61 -16.35 12.61
CA GLN A 173 -15.32 -16.50 13.28
C GLN A 173 -14.80 -15.15 13.76
N VAL A 174 -14.22 -15.15 14.96
CA VAL A 174 -13.46 -14.03 15.52
C VAL A 174 -12.08 -14.55 15.90
N ASN A 175 -11.04 -13.92 15.34
CA ASN A 175 -9.64 -14.20 15.66
C ASN A 175 -9.04 -12.98 16.34
N ILE A 176 -8.32 -13.19 17.44
CA ILE A 176 -7.52 -12.16 18.09
C ILE A 176 -6.05 -12.52 17.87
N LEU A 177 -5.33 -11.62 17.20
CA LEU A 177 -3.93 -11.78 16.89
C LEU A 177 -3.09 -10.85 17.75
N LYS A 178 -2.05 -11.40 18.36
CA LYS A 178 -1.07 -10.65 19.15
C LYS A 178 0.24 -10.57 18.38
N TYR A 179 0.88 -9.42 18.45
CA TYR A 179 2.21 -9.25 17.85
C TYR A 179 3.27 -9.99 18.68
N ASN A 180 4.05 -10.84 18.02
CA ASN A 180 5.21 -11.50 18.60
C ASN A 180 6.48 -10.82 18.06
N ALA A 181 7.19 -10.11 18.93
CA ALA A 181 8.40 -9.37 18.59
C ALA A 181 9.59 -10.28 18.22
N VAL A 182 9.62 -11.53 18.71
CA VAL A 182 10.68 -12.49 18.40
C VAL A 182 10.53 -12.99 16.95
N THR A 183 9.30 -13.25 16.52
CA THR A 183 9.03 -13.74 15.15
C THR A 183 8.69 -12.63 14.15
N SER A 184 8.52 -11.38 14.62
CA SER A 184 8.10 -10.23 13.82
C SER A 184 6.85 -10.58 12.98
N SER A 185 5.81 -11.03 13.67
CA SER A 185 4.54 -11.46 13.07
C SER A 185 3.37 -11.43 14.07
N PHE A 186 2.16 -11.28 13.54
CA PHE A 186 0.93 -11.44 14.32
C PHE A 186 0.52 -12.91 14.39
N VAL A 187 0.34 -13.43 15.61
CA VAL A 187 0.00 -14.83 15.88
C VAL A 187 -1.33 -14.94 16.63
N SER A 188 -2.12 -15.97 16.32
CA SER A 188 -3.37 -16.22 17.02
C SER A 188 -3.11 -16.57 18.48
N SER A 189 -3.88 -15.96 19.38
CA SER A 189 -3.80 -16.23 20.82
C SER A 189 -4.21 -17.65 21.24
N ASN A 190 -4.74 -18.46 20.32
CA ASN A 190 -5.35 -19.75 20.62
C ASN A 190 -4.46 -20.98 20.35
N LYS A 191 -3.16 -20.83 20.11
CA LYS A 191 -2.25 -22.00 20.09
C LYS A 191 -1.80 -22.31 21.52
N LYS A 192 -2.55 -23.17 22.21
CA LYS A 192 -2.00 -24.06 23.24
C LYS A 192 -1.58 -25.36 22.58
#